data_AF-A0A7U4DH19-F1
#
_entry.id   AF-A0A7U4DH19-F1
#
_cell.length_a   1.000
_cell.length_b   1.000
_cell.length_c   1.000
_cell.angle_alpha   90.00
_cell.angle_beta   90.00
_cell.angle_gamma   90.00
#
_symmetry.space_group_name_H-M   'P 1'
#
loop_
_entity.id
_entity.type
_entity.pdbx_description
1 polymer ?
#
loop_
_entity_poly.entity_id
_entity_poly.type
_entity_poly.pdbx_seq_one_letter_code
_entity_poly.pdbx_strand_id
1 'polypeptide(L)' 'MDTKSVATVSVVVIEALMMLVEHEGIELPSISLKLKSEDGSRISYEVDFSHLVEQTLKGLKELSEGEQDKEPSHG' A
#
# COMPACT_ATOMS: atom_id res chain seq x y z
N MET A 1 5.90 -16.35 10.63
CA MET A 1 5.85 -14.89 10.66
C MET A 1 4.41 -14.50 10.45
N ASP A 2 3.80 -13.77 11.38
CA ASP A 2 2.42 -13.33 11.32
C ASP A 2 2.26 -12.13 10.35
N THR A 3 1.05 -11.94 9.83
CA THR A 3 0.73 -10.92 8.82
C THR A 3 0.96 -9.49 9.32
N LYS A 4 0.78 -9.24 10.62
CA LYS A 4 1.10 -7.96 11.26
C LYS A 4 2.59 -7.66 11.21
N SER A 5 3.43 -8.60 11.63
CA SER A 5 4.88 -8.45 11.55
C SER A 5 5.36 -8.17 10.13
N VAL A 6 4.75 -8.81 9.12
CA VAL A 6 5.03 -8.51 7.70
C VAL A 6 4.57 -7.11 7.31
N ALA A 7 3.38 -6.67 7.73
CA ALA A 7 2.85 -5.35 7.44
C ALA A 7 3.70 -4.23 8.05
N THR A 8 4.07 -4.35 9.34
CA THR A 8 4.91 -3.38 10.03
C THR A 8 6.29 -3.25 9.37
N VAL A 9 6.95 -4.37 9.03
CA VAL A 9 8.23 -4.33 8.30
C VAL A 9 8.07 -3.69 6.92
N SER A 10 6.96 -3.99 6.23
CA SER A 10 6.69 -3.41 4.91
C SER A 10 6.52 -1.88 4.96
N VAL A 11 5.85 -1.35 5.99
CA VAL A 11 5.72 0.11 6.22
C VAL A 11 7.10 0.75 6.36
N VAL A 12 7.95 0.21 7.25
CA VAL A 12 9.28 0.76 7.51
C VAL A 12 10.16 0.77 6.25
N VAL A 13 10.12 -0.30 5.46
CA VAL A 13 10.90 -0.40 4.22
C VAL A 13 10.41 0.61 3.18
N ILE A 14 9.08 0.75 3.00
CA ILE A 14 8.51 1.69 2.02
C ILE A 14 8.82 3.14 2.42
N GLU A 15 8.68 3.51 3.70
CA GLU A 15 8.98 4.86 4.17
C GLU A 15 10.47 5.21 3.98
N ALA A 16 11.38 4.27 4.27
CA ALA A 16 12.82 4.46 4.04
C ALA A 16 13.17 4.65 2.55
N LEU A 17 12.51 3.90 1.65
CA LEU A 17 12.69 4.04 0.21
C LEU A 17 12.18 5.40 -0.30
N MET A 18 11.05 5.88 0.21
CA MET A 18 10.52 7.21 -0.15
C MET A 18 11.46 8.33 0.27
N MET A 19 12.00 8.26 1.50
CA MET A 19 13.01 9.22 1.96
C MET A 19 14.25 9.24 1.08
N LEU A 20 14.71 8.07 0.61
CA LEU A 20 15.86 7.99 -0.30
C LEU A 20 15.56 8.62 -1.65
N VAL A 21 14.37 8.35 -2.21
CA VAL A 21 13.90 8.96 -3.46
C VAL A 21 13.87 10.48 -3.36
N GLU A 22 13.32 11.01 -2.26
CA GLU A 22 13.28 12.46 -2.00
C GLU A 22 14.69 13.06 -1.84
N HIS A 23 15.58 12.39 -1.10
CA HIS A 23 16.95 12.85 -0.87
C HIS A 23 17.77 12.90 -2.17
N GLU A 24 17.66 11.86 -3.00
CA GLU A 24 18.39 11.74 -4.26
C GLU A 24 17.74 12.55 -5.40
N GLY A 25 16.57 13.15 -5.16
CA GLY A 25 15.82 13.90 -6.18
C GLY A 25 15.35 13.02 -7.34
N ILE A 26 15.06 11.74 -7.07
CA ILE A 26 14.62 10.79 -8.08
C ILE A 26 13.15 11.08 -8.43
N GLU A 27 12.88 11.33 -9.70
CA GLU A 27 11.50 11.43 -10.19
C GLU A 27 10.85 10.04 -10.24
N LEU A 28 9.69 9.92 -9.61
CA LEU A 28 8.92 8.67 -9.64
C LEU A 28 8.04 8.63 -10.91
N PRO A 29 8.02 7.50 -11.64
CA PRO A 29 7.26 7.39 -12.88
C PRO A 29 5.75 7.34 -12.63
N SER A 30 4.95 7.74 -13.62
CA SER A 30 3.54 7.38 -13.65
C SER A 30 3.38 5.91 -14.06
N ILE A 31 2.46 5.19 -13.41
CA ILE A 31 2.15 3.79 -13.73
C ILE A 31 0.87 3.76 -14.54
N SER A 32 0.94 3.18 -15.74
CA SER A 32 -0.25 2.82 -16.53
C SER A 32 -0.80 1.46 -16.10
N LEU A 33 -1.93 1.46 -15.38
CA LEU A 33 -2.68 0.26 -15.02
C LEU A 33 -3.71 -0.06 -16.09
N LYS A 34 -3.55 -1.22 -16.75
CA LYS A 34 -4.52 -1.74 -17.72
C LYS A 34 -5.39 -2.79 -17.05
N LEU A 35 -6.63 -2.42 -16.76
CA LEU A 35 -7.61 -3.30 -16.13
C LEU A 35 -8.59 -3.83 -17.17
N LYS A 36 -8.98 -5.09 -17.03
CA LYS A 36 -10.06 -5.70 -17.80
C LYS A 36 -11.29 -5.75 -16.91
N SER A 37 -12.35 -5.06 -17.32
CA SER A 37 -13.65 -5.09 -16.66
C SER A 37 -14.34 -6.43 -16.87
N GLU A 38 -15.35 -6.73 -16.04
CA GLU A 38 -16.13 -7.98 -16.13
C GLU A 38 -16.88 -8.12 -17.47
N ASP A 39 -17.28 -7.00 -18.07
CA ASP A 39 -17.90 -6.94 -19.41
C ASP A 39 -16.91 -7.16 -20.57
N GLY A 40 -15.61 -7.36 -20.25
CA GLY A 40 -14.55 -7.58 -21.22
C GLY A 40 -13.92 -6.31 -21.79
N SER A 41 -14.43 -5.12 -21.44
CA SER A 41 -13.81 -3.85 -21.81
C SER A 41 -12.44 -3.67 -21.13
N ARG A 42 -11.55 -2.90 -21.79
CA ARG A 42 -10.23 -2.55 -21.25
C ARG A 42 -10.21 -1.08 -20.89
N ILE A 43 -9.90 -0.79 -19.64
CA ILE A 43 -9.73 0.59 -19.17
C ILE A 43 -8.26 0.76 -18.79
N SER A 44 -7.66 1.86 -19.24
CA SER A 44 -6.30 2.25 -18.86
C SER A 44 -6.40 3.43 -17.89
N TYR A 45 -5.81 3.30 -16.72
CA TYR A 45 -5.68 4.35 -15.72
C TYR A 45 -4.20 4.73 -15.64
N GLU A 46 -3.90 6.01 -15.71
CA GLU A 46 -2.60 6.50 -15.22
C GLU A 46 -2.74 6.80 -13.73
N VAL A 47 -1.83 6.24 -12.95
CA VAL A 47 -1.77 6.44 -11.51
C VAL A 47 -0.36 6.89 -11.16
N ASP A 48 -0.26 7.99 -10.42
CA ASP A 48 1.01 8.46 -9.90
C ASP A 48 1.57 7.44 -8.91
N PHE A 49 2.84 7.08 -9.05
CA PHE A 49 3.49 6.13 -8.15
C PHE A 49 3.42 6.59 -6.69
N SER A 50 3.54 7.89 -6.44
CA SER A 50 3.35 8.48 -5.10
C SER A 50 1.98 8.16 -4.51
N HIS A 51 0.92 8.25 -5.32
CA HIS A 51 -0.43 7.91 -4.90
C HIS A 51 -0.56 6.39 -4.60
N LEU A 52 0.05 5.54 -5.41
CA LEU A 52 0.05 4.09 -5.17
C LEU A 52 0.77 3.74 -3.86
N VAL A 53 1.91 4.38 -3.59
CA VAL A 53 2.65 4.21 -2.34
C VAL A 53 1.83 4.67 -1.14
N GLU A 54 1.16 5.83 -1.24
CA GLU A 54 0.29 6.35 -0.19
C GLU A 54 -0.85 5.37 0.13
N GLN A 55 -1.56 4.87 -0.89
CA GLN A 55 -2.64 3.89 -0.68
C GLN A 55 -2.10 2.57 -0.09
N THR A 56 -0.92 2.12 -0.52
CA THR A 56 -0.28 0.91 0.00
C THR A 56 0.09 1.07 1.48
N LEU A 57 0.71 2.19 1.86
CA LEU A 57 1.05 2.49 3.24
C LEU A 57 -0.19 2.55 4.13
N LYS A 58 -1.28 3.16 3.64
CA LYS A 58 -2.55 3.22 4.35
C LYS A 58 -3.10 1.82 4.64
N GLY A 59 -3.19 0.96 3.61
CA GLY A 59 -3.69 -0.40 3.79
C GLY A 59 -2.81 -1.25 4.72
N LEU A 60 -1.49 -1.08 4.66
CA LEU A 60 -0.57 -1.78 5.57
C LEU A 60 -0.69 -1.30 7.02
N LYS A 61 -0.91 0.00 7.25
CA LYS A 61 -1.18 0.56 8.60
C LYS A 61 -2.50 0.01 9.15
N GLU A 62 -3.56 0.01 8.35
CA GLU A 62 -4.85 -0.59 8.73
C GLU A 62 -4.74 -2.08 9.05
N LEU A 63 -3.94 -2.86 8.30
CA LEU A 63 -3.68 -4.27 8.60
C LEU A 63 -2.81 -4.48 9.85
N SER A 64 -1.94 -3.51 10.17
CA SER A 64 -1.14 -3.51 11.38
C SER A 64 -1.96 -3.14 12.62
N GLU A 65 -2.98 -2.29 12.47
CA GLU A 65 -3.84 -1.77 13.55
C GLU A 65 -5.13 -2.59 13.75
N GLY A 66 -5.65 -3.23 12.69
CA GLY A 66 -6.99 -3.84 12.59
C GLY A 66 -7.25 -5.16 13.33
N GLU A 67 -6.41 -5.52 14.32
CA GLU A 67 -6.68 -6.63 15.26
C GLU A 67 -6.54 -6.14 16.71
N GLN A 68 -7.19 -5.01 17.00
CA GLN A 68 -7.51 -4.56 18.36
C GLN A 68 -9.00 -4.22 18.46
N ASP A 69 -9.90 -5.17 18.15
CA ASP A 69 -11.23 -5.26 18.80
C ASP A 69 -12.02 -6.45 18.25
N LYS A 70 -11.76 -7.64 18.82
CA LYS A 70 -12.79 -8.64 19.10
C LYS A 70 -12.32 -9.42 20.33
N GLU A 71 -12.36 -8.77 21.49
CA GLU A 71 -12.46 -9.54 22.73
C GLU A 71 -13.71 -10.43 22.58
N PRO A 72 -13.61 -11.77 22.66
CA PRO A 72 -14.80 -12.59 22.68
C PRO A 72 -15.52 -12.23 23.98
N SER A 73 -16.67 -11.57 23.87
CA SER A 73 -17.60 -11.41 25.00
C SER A 73 -18.08 -12.81 25.41
N HIS A 74 -17.28 -13.49 26.23
CA HIS A 74 -17.62 -14.71 26.92
C HIS A 74 -17.73 -14.38 28.41
N GLY A 75 -18.95 -14.46 28.94
CA GLY A 75 -19.23 -14.44 30.38
C GLY A 75 -20.43 -13.60 30.74
#